data_AF-A0AAU0NDC2-F1
#
_entry.id   AF-A0AAU0NDC2-F1
#
_cell.length_a   1.000
_cell.length_b   1.000
_cell.length_c   1.000
_cell.angle_alpha   90.00
_cell.angle_beta   90.00
_cell.angle_gamma   90.00
#
_symmetry.space_group_name_H-M   'P 1'
#
loop_
_entity.id
_entity.type
_entity.pdbx_description
1 polymer ?
#
loop_
_entity_poly.entity_id
_entity_poly.type
_entity_poly.pdbx_seq_one_letter_code
_entity_poly.pdbx_strand_id
1 'polypeptide(L)'
;MSQIDVLIPIQDIAVEQSEILSIKRNELVPLLHDQYKLNHYADPLIQAQSVLLNGVDPHLTQQLSQTIEQLIQMLAQSKKYLKKRKFNALQKWLGIDLDYGSRQVEYYKKLDYLLDQADHLSRKLQIEIQKSQSRFQQLIGLREQMAKHIVAAEEFLSEYPQFVRNQHPLDNFSERLSKKVHTLRTLQSSNDIAITQMQLSQQLSYSLLDRFKEAQQVLIPAWQYHVKQSQTKHSTSDLEKLDNSRDNLIKTLKKSLEKPSNT
;
A
#
# COMPACT_ATOMS: atom_id res chain seq x y z
N MET A 1 0.53 12.38 7.96
CA MET A 1 0.04 11.04 8.33
C MET A 1 -1.03 10.66 7.33
N SER A 2 -0.87 9.57 6.57
CA SER A 2 -1.96 9.07 5.72
C SER A 2 -2.97 8.35 6.61
N GLN A 3 -4.20 8.83 6.69
CA GLN A 3 -5.28 8.12 7.38
C GLN A 3 -5.75 6.93 6.52
N ILE A 4 -6.51 6.01 7.09
CA ILE A 4 -7.32 5.06 6.31
C ILE A 4 -8.63 5.80 6.03
N ASP A 5 -8.97 6.00 4.77
CA ASP A 5 -10.27 6.55 4.42
C ASP A 5 -11.32 5.47 4.69
N VAL A 6 -12.14 5.67 5.73
CA VAL A 6 -13.18 4.71 6.13
C VAL A 6 -14.26 4.67 5.07
N LEU A 7 -14.45 3.50 4.45
CA LEU A 7 -15.47 3.31 3.43
C LEU A 7 -16.87 3.43 4.05
N ILE A 8 -17.61 4.47 3.66
CA ILE A 8 -19.05 4.64 3.94
C ILE A 8 -19.77 3.36 3.49
N PRO A 9 -20.65 2.72 4.29
CA PRO A 9 -21.34 1.50 3.87
C PRO A 9 -22.09 1.68 2.54
N ILE A 10 -22.13 0.64 1.70
CA ILE A 10 -22.69 0.76 0.33
C ILE A 10 -24.14 1.27 0.28
N GLN A 11 -24.92 1.00 1.34
CA GLN A 11 -26.31 1.43 1.50
C GLN A 11 -26.45 2.92 1.86
N ASP A 12 -25.39 3.52 2.39
CA ASP A 12 -25.36 4.92 2.88
C ASP A 12 -24.67 5.87 1.86
N ILE A 13 -24.28 5.36 0.69
CA ILE A 13 -23.76 6.18 -0.41
C ILE A 13 -24.91 7.02 -0.98
N ALA A 14 -24.72 8.35 -1.00
CA ALA A 14 -25.69 9.25 -1.63
C ALA A 14 -25.76 9.00 -3.15
N VAL A 15 -26.97 8.84 -3.67
CA VAL A 15 -27.23 8.60 -5.09
C VAL A 15 -28.29 9.57 -5.62
N GLU A 16 -28.10 10.10 -6.83
CA GLU A 16 -29.13 10.90 -7.48
C GLU A 16 -30.23 10.05 -8.11
N GLN A 17 -31.49 10.43 -7.83
CA GLN A 17 -32.67 9.79 -8.43
C GLN A 17 -32.74 9.94 -9.96
N SER A 18 -32.07 10.95 -10.52
CA SER A 18 -31.85 11.13 -11.97
C SER A 18 -31.14 9.93 -12.62
N GLU A 19 -30.06 9.46 -11.98
CA GLU A 19 -29.27 8.30 -12.42
C GLU A 19 -30.00 6.99 -12.18
N ILE A 20 -30.67 6.84 -11.03
CA ILE A 20 -31.49 5.66 -10.72
C ILE A 20 -32.58 5.44 -11.78
N LEU A 21 -33.31 6.49 -12.14
CA LEU A 21 -34.33 6.42 -13.20
C LEU A 21 -33.74 6.07 -14.57
N SER A 22 -32.49 6.48 -14.84
CA SER A 22 -31.75 6.08 -16.04
C SER A 22 -31.45 4.57 -16.04
N ILE A 23 -30.89 4.03 -14.96
CA ILE A 23 -30.57 2.60 -14.82
C ILE A 23 -31.86 1.75 -14.88
N LYS A 24 -32.91 2.16 -14.14
CA LYS A 24 -34.25 1.52 -14.20
C LYS A 24 -34.76 1.41 -15.63
N ARG A 25 -34.76 2.52 -16.37
CA ARG A 25 -35.33 2.59 -17.73
C ARG A 25 -34.47 1.90 -18.79
N ASN A 26 -33.17 2.11 -18.75
CA ASN A 26 -32.27 1.77 -19.85
C ASN A 26 -31.60 0.40 -19.69
N GLU A 27 -31.49 -0.10 -18.46
CA GLU A 27 -30.86 -1.39 -18.16
C GLU A 27 -31.86 -2.39 -17.60
N LEU A 28 -32.60 -2.05 -16.53
CA LEU A 28 -33.45 -3.00 -15.80
C LEU A 28 -34.73 -3.41 -16.55
N VAL A 29 -35.43 -2.46 -17.20
CA VAL A 29 -36.62 -2.77 -18.03
C VAL A 29 -36.31 -3.79 -19.15
N PRO A 30 -35.20 -3.66 -19.91
CA PRO A 30 -34.75 -4.70 -20.85
C PRO A 30 -34.53 -6.11 -20.26
N LEU A 31 -34.28 -6.26 -18.96
CA LEU A 31 -34.04 -7.58 -18.33
C LEU A 31 -35.34 -8.38 -18.12
N LEU A 32 -36.51 -7.71 -18.10
CA LEU A 32 -37.82 -8.33 -17.85
C LEU A 32 -38.14 -9.50 -18.79
N HIS A 33 -37.55 -9.50 -19.99
CA HIS A 33 -37.76 -10.51 -21.03
C HIS A 33 -36.46 -11.20 -21.46
N ASP A 34 -35.35 -10.97 -20.75
CA ASP A 34 -34.01 -11.44 -21.14
C ASP A 34 -33.22 -11.94 -19.92
N GLN A 35 -33.33 -13.24 -19.66
CA GLN A 35 -32.60 -13.91 -18.58
C GLN A 35 -31.08 -13.89 -18.80
N TYR A 36 -30.59 -13.86 -20.04
CA TYR A 36 -29.16 -13.80 -20.32
C TYR A 36 -28.58 -12.44 -19.88
N LYS A 37 -29.24 -11.33 -20.24
CA LYS A 37 -28.85 -10.00 -19.74
C LYS A 37 -28.97 -9.90 -18.22
N LEU A 38 -30.03 -10.45 -17.63
CA LEU A 38 -30.22 -10.44 -16.17
C LEU A 38 -29.05 -11.11 -15.42
N ASN A 39 -28.57 -12.24 -15.93
CA ASN A 39 -27.41 -12.92 -15.35
C ASN A 39 -26.14 -12.04 -15.39
N HIS A 40 -25.99 -11.19 -16.40
CA HIS A 40 -24.82 -10.31 -16.60
C HIS A 40 -25.03 -8.86 -16.10
N TYR A 41 -26.10 -8.58 -15.36
CA TYR A 41 -26.37 -7.24 -14.82
C TYR A 41 -25.22 -6.76 -13.91
N ALA A 42 -24.70 -5.55 -14.14
CA ALA A 42 -23.52 -4.99 -13.47
C ALA A 42 -22.19 -5.80 -13.61
N ASP A 43 -22.12 -6.84 -14.45
CA ASP A 43 -20.88 -7.60 -14.69
C ASP A 43 -19.70 -6.74 -15.18
N PRO A 44 -19.88 -5.71 -16.02
CA PRO A 44 -18.80 -4.78 -16.36
C PRO A 44 -18.18 -4.08 -15.15
N LEU A 45 -18.98 -3.78 -14.10
CA LEU A 45 -18.46 -3.21 -12.86
C LEU A 45 -17.69 -4.24 -12.04
N ILE A 46 -18.17 -5.49 -11.95
CA ILE A 46 -17.44 -6.59 -11.28
C ILE A 46 -16.08 -6.80 -11.95
N GLN A 47 -16.06 -6.86 -13.30
CA GLN A 47 -14.83 -7.03 -14.07
C GLN A 47 -13.88 -5.84 -13.87
N ALA A 48 -14.36 -4.60 -13.99
CA ALA A 48 -13.56 -3.40 -13.79
C ALA A 48 -12.96 -3.32 -12.37
N GLN A 49 -13.72 -3.65 -11.33
CA GLN A 49 -13.20 -3.67 -9.96
C GLN A 49 -12.14 -4.77 -9.79
N SER A 50 -12.38 -6.00 -10.25
CA SER A 50 -11.47 -7.13 -10.02
C SER A 50 -10.05 -6.92 -10.56
N VAL A 51 -9.89 -6.22 -11.71
CA VAL A 51 -8.57 -5.87 -12.27
C VAL A 51 -7.84 -4.84 -11.40
N LEU A 52 -8.57 -3.96 -10.71
CA LEU A 52 -8.02 -2.87 -9.91
C LEU A 52 -7.70 -3.26 -8.46
N LEU A 53 -8.21 -4.39 -7.96
CA LEU A 53 -7.96 -4.93 -6.61
C LEU A 53 -6.53 -5.48 -6.41
N ASN A 54 -5.52 -4.72 -6.85
CA ASN A 54 -4.10 -5.02 -6.78
C ASN A 54 -3.40 -3.94 -5.94
N GLY A 55 -2.95 -4.32 -4.74
CA GLY A 55 -2.26 -3.42 -3.80
C GLY A 55 -0.81 -3.09 -4.18
N VAL A 56 -0.01 -2.73 -3.17
CA VAL A 56 1.45 -2.58 -3.33
C VAL A 56 2.11 -3.96 -3.24
N ASP A 57 3.12 -4.20 -4.08
CA ASP A 57 3.89 -5.45 -4.11
C ASP A 57 4.45 -5.83 -2.72
N PRO A 58 3.97 -6.92 -2.08
CA PRO A 58 4.44 -7.33 -0.75
C PRO A 58 5.91 -7.75 -0.75
N HIS A 59 6.38 -8.34 -1.85
CA HIS A 59 7.77 -8.79 -1.99
C HIS A 59 8.71 -7.59 -2.12
N LEU A 60 8.33 -6.53 -2.83
CA LEU A 60 9.08 -5.27 -2.87
C LEU A 60 9.20 -4.62 -1.47
N THR A 61 8.12 -4.64 -0.71
CA THR A 61 8.08 -4.14 0.68
C THR A 61 8.98 -4.98 1.59
N GLN A 62 8.94 -6.31 1.47
CA GLN A 62 9.80 -7.24 2.19
C GLN A 62 11.28 -7.06 1.85
N GLN A 63 11.63 -6.93 0.55
CA GLN A 63 13.00 -6.70 0.09
C GLN A 63 13.59 -5.41 0.66
N LEU A 64 12.84 -4.31 0.62
CA LEU A 64 13.31 -3.04 1.20
C LEU A 64 13.52 -3.17 2.72
N SER A 65 12.58 -3.81 3.43
CA SER A 65 12.69 -4.07 4.87
C SER A 65 13.94 -4.88 5.22
N GLN A 66 14.22 -5.96 4.48
CA GLN A 66 15.42 -6.78 4.67
C GLN A 66 16.71 -6.03 4.35
N THR A 67 16.72 -5.19 3.31
CA THR A 67 17.90 -4.39 2.93
C THR A 67 18.20 -3.34 4.02
N ILE A 68 17.16 -2.69 4.56
CA ILE A 68 17.28 -1.75 5.69
C ILE A 68 17.79 -2.47 6.95
N GLU A 69 17.31 -3.68 7.25
CA GLU A 69 17.80 -4.43 8.41
C GLU A 69 19.28 -4.81 8.27
N GLN A 70 19.71 -5.29 7.09
CA GLN A 70 21.12 -5.60 6.81
C GLN A 70 22.01 -4.36 6.92
N LEU A 71 21.55 -3.21 6.43
CA LEU A 71 22.21 -1.91 6.57
C LEU A 71 22.39 -1.55 8.06
N ILE A 72 21.32 -1.64 8.87
CA ILE A 72 21.35 -1.41 10.32
C ILE A 72 22.34 -2.37 11.01
N GLN A 73 22.30 -3.66 10.68
CA GLN A 73 23.24 -4.66 11.23
C GLN A 73 24.70 -4.34 10.87
N MET A 74 24.99 -3.88 9.64
CA MET A 74 26.34 -3.49 9.24
C MET A 74 26.83 -2.21 9.95
N LEU A 75 25.97 -1.22 10.16
CA LEU A 75 26.28 -0.04 10.97
C LEU A 75 26.50 -0.40 12.45
N ALA A 76 25.73 -1.37 12.97
CA ALA A 76 25.88 -1.92 14.33
C ALA A 76 27.26 -2.60 14.53
N GLN A 77 27.70 -3.43 13.58
CA GLN A 77 28.96 -4.19 13.66
C GLN A 77 30.22 -3.39 13.30
N SER A 78 30.07 -2.16 12.80
CA SER A 78 31.16 -1.33 12.26
C SER A 78 32.42 -1.21 13.15
N LYS A 79 32.27 -1.13 14.48
CA LYS A 79 33.39 -1.08 15.45
C LYS A 79 34.43 -2.20 15.27
N LYS A 80 34.04 -3.36 14.72
CA LYS A 80 34.93 -4.52 14.48
C LYS A 80 35.87 -4.35 13.26
N TYR A 81 35.50 -3.52 12.29
CA TYR A 81 36.16 -3.46 10.97
C TYR A 81 36.90 -2.13 10.69
N LEU A 82 36.70 -1.11 11.53
CA LEU A 82 37.19 0.25 11.31
C LEU A 82 38.61 0.49 11.87
N LYS A 83 39.65 0.25 11.06
CA LYS A 83 41.04 0.68 11.32
C LYS A 83 41.64 1.45 10.13
N LYS A 84 41.26 2.74 10.03
CA LYS A 84 41.72 3.79 9.08
C LYS A 84 41.32 3.66 7.58
N ARG A 85 40.56 4.69 7.14
CA ARG A 85 40.33 5.29 5.79
C ARG A 85 39.36 4.61 4.80
N LYS A 86 38.84 5.43 3.85
CA LYS A 86 37.40 5.82 3.64
C LYS A 86 36.99 6.03 2.17
N PHE A 87 35.69 6.19 1.85
CA PHE A 87 34.91 5.37 0.89
C PHE A 87 34.12 6.00 -0.31
N ASN A 88 34.12 5.30 -1.46
CA ASN A 88 33.97 5.86 -2.83
C ASN A 88 32.61 6.42 -3.29
N ALA A 89 31.43 5.83 -2.99
CA ALA A 89 30.16 6.44 -3.41
C ALA A 89 29.55 7.34 -2.33
N LEU A 90 29.76 6.99 -1.05
CA LEU A 90 29.63 7.94 0.07
C LEU A 90 30.37 9.28 -0.18
N GLN A 91 31.51 9.26 -0.88
CA GLN A 91 32.23 10.47 -1.31
C GLN A 91 31.45 11.33 -2.32
N LYS A 92 30.73 10.75 -3.29
CA LYS A 92 29.91 11.53 -4.25
C LYS A 92 28.73 12.25 -3.59
N TRP A 93 28.21 11.71 -2.49
CA TRP A 93 27.13 12.35 -1.72
C TRP A 93 27.64 13.41 -0.73
N LEU A 94 28.96 13.47 -0.44
CA LEU A 94 29.51 14.24 0.68
C LEU A 94 30.79 15.06 0.38
N GLY A 95 31.32 15.03 -0.85
CA GLY A 95 32.23 16.04 -1.40
C GLY A 95 33.66 16.11 -0.84
N ILE A 96 34.32 14.99 -0.52
CA ILE A 96 35.70 14.98 0.02
C ILE A 96 36.51 13.76 -0.48
N ASP A 97 37.69 13.96 -1.10
CA ASP A 97 38.59 12.89 -1.57
C ASP A 97 39.36 12.14 -0.44
N LEU A 98 39.80 10.90 -0.72
CA LEU A 98 41.05 10.20 -0.29
C LEU A 98 40.97 8.64 -0.36
N ASP A 99 42.11 7.97 -0.16
CA ASP A 99 42.46 6.61 -0.66
C ASP A 99 42.52 5.46 0.43
N TYR A 100 42.88 4.23 0.02
CA TYR A 100 42.30 2.95 0.49
C TYR A 100 43.22 1.83 1.06
N GLY A 101 42.57 0.81 1.68
CA GLY A 101 43.17 -0.49 2.05
C GLY A 101 42.16 -1.66 2.06
N SER A 102 42.60 -2.86 1.66
CA SER A 102 41.75 -3.97 1.14
C SER A 102 40.60 -4.46 2.03
N ARG A 103 40.85 -4.91 3.28
CA ARG A 103 39.78 -5.41 4.17
C ARG A 103 38.74 -4.35 4.57
N GLN A 104 39.10 -3.08 4.48
CA GLN A 104 38.10 -2.02 4.55
C GLN A 104 37.35 -1.95 3.22
N VAL A 105 38.04 -1.82 2.06
CA VAL A 105 37.40 -1.73 0.72
C VAL A 105 36.22 -2.69 0.55
N GLU A 106 36.32 -3.94 1.01
CA GLU A 106 35.20 -4.90 1.01
C GLU A 106 33.99 -4.49 1.87
N TYR A 107 34.18 -4.12 3.14
CA TYR A 107 33.09 -3.74 4.06
C TYR A 107 32.29 -2.54 3.54
N TYR A 108 32.96 -1.45 3.10
CA TYR A 108 32.20 -0.32 2.56
C TYR A 108 31.62 -0.65 1.18
N LYS A 109 32.28 -1.43 0.31
CA LYS A 109 31.66 -1.85 -0.98
C LYS A 109 30.32 -2.55 -0.76
N LYS A 110 30.21 -3.38 0.29
CA LYS A 110 28.95 -3.99 0.68
C LYS A 110 27.96 -2.99 1.28
N LEU A 111 28.42 -1.99 2.04
CA LEU A 111 27.56 -0.93 2.56
C LEU A 111 27.00 -0.02 1.44
N ASP A 112 27.85 0.40 0.50
CA ASP A 112 27.51 1.13 -0.74
C ASP A 112 26.43 0.37 -1.52
N TYR A 113 26.68 -0.91 -1.80
CA TYR A 113 25.74 -1.79 -2.50
C TYR A 113 24.37 -1.88 -1.80
N LEU A 114 24.34 -1.99 -0.46
CA LEU A 114 23.08 -1.99 0.30
C LEU A 114 22.37 -0.63 0.28
N LEU A 115 23.12 0.48 0.18
CA LEU A 115 22.55 1.82 0.04
C LEU A 115 21.92 2.04 -1.33
N ASP A 116 22.65 1.72 -2.40
CA ASP A 116 22.15 1.78 -3.79
C ASP A 116 20.95 0.84 -3.98
N GLN A 117 21.00 -0.37 -3.40
CA GLN A 117 19.89 -1.32 -3.43
C GLN A 117 18.66 -0.78 -2.68
N ALA A 118 18.83 -0.25 -1.47
CA ALA A 118 17.72 0.29 -0.69
C ALA A 118 17.11 1.55 -1.35
N ASP A 119 17.95 2.43 -1.90
CA ASP A 119 17.48 3.62 -2.63
C ASP A 119 16.69 3.23 -3.88
N HIS A 120 17.21 2.33 -4.72
CA HIS A 120 16.50 1.81 -5.89
C HIS A 120 15.16 1.14 -5.52
N LEU A 121 15.14 0.29 -4.49
CA LEU A 121 13.92 -0.33 -3.98
C LEU A 121 12.92 0.72 -3.46
N SER A 122 13.40 1.77 -2.79
CA SER A 122 12.55 2.86 -2.28
C SER A 122 11.87 3.65 -3.41
N ARG A 123 12.60 3.97 -4.48
CA ARG A 123 12.04 4.62 -5.69
C ARG A 123 10.99 3.75 -6.37
N LYS A 124 11.26 2.45 -6.53
CA LYS A 124 10.29 1.50 -7.09
C LYS A 124 9.04 1.37 -6.21
N LEU A 125 9.21 1.34 -4.88
CA LEU A 125 8.10 1.25 -3.93
C LEU A 125 7.22 2.50 -3.97
N GLN A 126 7.82 3.70 -4.06
CA GLN A 126 7.08 4.95 -4.24
C GLN A 126 6.20 4.93 -5.50
N ILE A 127 6.68 4.36 -6.62
CA ILE A 127 5.92 4.22 -7.86
C ILE A 127 4.74 3.23 -7.70
N GLU A 128 4.94 2.08 -7.03
CA GLU A 128 3.82 1.14 -6.79
C GLU A 128 2.79 1.69 -5.80
N ILE A 129 3.19 2.49 -4.80
CA ILE A 129 2.25 3.22 -3.94
C ILE A 129 1.41 4.20 -4.78
N GLN A 130 2.03 4.97 -5.69
CA GLN A 130 1.31 5.90 -6.58
C GLN A 130 0.31 5.17 -7.49
N LYS A 131 0.70 4.03 -8.08
CA LYS A 131 -0.22 3.18 -8.85
C LYS A 131 -1.38 2.66 -8.00
N SER A 132 -1.08 2.20 -6.78
CA SER A 132 -2.08 1.70 -5.83
C SER A 132 -3.09 2.79 -5.43
N GLN A 133 -2.62 4.03 -5.22
CA GLN A 133 -3.50 5.19 -4.99
C GLN A 133 -4.40 5.47 -6.21
N SER A 134 -3.87 5.38 -7.44
CA SER A 134 -4.67 5.57 -8.66
C SER A 134 -5.73 4.48 -8.83
N ARG A 135 -5.42 3.22 -8.51
CA ARG A 135 -6.39 2.11 -8.51
C ARG A 135 -7.47 2.33 -7.43
N PHE A 136 -7.08 2.76 -6.23
CA PHE A 136 -7.99 3.07 -5.13
C PHE A 136 -9.02 4.14 -5.54
N GLN A 137 -8.59 5.25 -6.14
CA GLN A 137 -9.53 6.30 -6.60
C GLN A 137 -10.52 5.80 -7.67
N GLN A 138 -10.07 4.94 -8.60
CA GLN A 138 -10.94 4.30 -9.58
C GLN A 138 -11.92 3.31 -8.94
N LEU A 139 -11.48 2.57 -7.92
CA LEU A 139 -12.33 1.65 -7.14
C LEU A 139 -13.44 2.38 -6.38
N ILE A 140 -13.18 3.59 -5.82
CA ILE A 140 -14.23 4.41 -5.21
C ILE A 140 -15.31 4.79 -6.23
N GLY A 141 -14.94 5.29 -7.41
CA GLY A 141 -15.92 5.62 -8.46
C GLY A 141 -16.71 4.39 -8.95
N LEU A 142 -16.07 3.23 -9.09
CA LEU A 142 -16.76 1.97 -9.46
C LEU A 142 -17.66 1.43 -8.35
N ARG A 143 -17.35 1.74 -7.08
CA ARG A 143 -18.14 1.38 -5.90
C ARG A 143 -19.38 2.26 -5.77
N GLU A 144 -19.26 3.56 -6.05
CA GLU A 144 -20.41 4.45 -6.22
C GLU A 144 -21.34 3.92 -7.32
N GLN A 145 -20.80 3.61 -8.51
CA GLN A 145 -21.59 3.02 -9.60
C GLN A 145 -22.27 1.71 -9.19
N MET A 146 -21.59 0.82 -8.45
CA MET A 146 -22.19 -0.40 -7.92
C MET A 146 -23.37 -0.12 -6.98
N ALA A 147 -23.27 0.89 -6.11
CA ALA A 147 -24.37 1.31 -5.25
C ALA A 147 -25.57 1.82 -6.07
N LYS A 148 -25.34 2.62 -7.12
CA LYS A 148 -26.40 3.08 -8.04
C LYS A 148 -27.14 1.91 -8.67
N HIS A 149 -26.42 0.88 -9.14
CA HIS A 149 -27.02 -0.32 -9.75
C HIS A 149 -27.78 -1.19 -8.74
N ILE A 150 -27.31 -1.25 -7.49
CA ILE A 150 -27.95 -2.00 -6.41
C ILE A 150 -29.24 -1.29 -5.96
N VAL A 151 -29.19 0.01 -5.66
CA VAL A 151 -30.37 0.82 -5.29
C VAL A 151 -31.41 0.82 -6.42
N ALA A 152 -30.99 1.00 -7.68
CA ALA A 152 -31.90 0.98 -8.82
C ALA A 152 -32.63 -0.36 -8.95
N ALA A 153 -31.94 -1.49 -8.73
CA ALA A 153 -32.54 -2.81 -8.77
C ALA A 153 -33.46 -3.10 -7.58
N GLU A 154 -33.19 -2.54 -6.41
CA GLU A 154 -34.02 -2.69 -5.21
C GLU A 154 -35.30 -1.86 -5.27
N GLU A 155 -35.21 -0.61 -5.72
CA GLU A 155 -36.39 0.20 -6.02
C GLU A 155 -37.20 -0.40 -7.19
N PHE A 156 -36.55 -0.99 -8.20
CA PHE A 156 -37.25 -1.70 -9.26
C PHE A 156 -37.98 -2.95 -8.76
N LEU A 157 -37.43 -3.66 -7.75
CA LEU A 157 -38.12 -4.79 -7.11
C LEU A 157 -39.33 -4.35 -6.26
N SER A 158 -39.31 -3.15 -5.67
CA SER A 158 -40.42 -2.65 -4.85
C SER A 158 -41.52 -1.96 -5.66
N GLU A 159 -41.18 -1.24 -6.72
CA GLU A 159 -42.11 -0.48 -7.57
C GLU A 159 -42.86 -1.37 -8.59
N TYR A 160 -42.21 -2.38 -9.16
CA TYR A 160 -42.73 -3.10 -10.34
C TYR A 160 -43.60 -4.37 -10.11
N PRO A 161 -44.05 -4.79 -8.90
CA PRO A 161 -45.01 -5.90 -8.75
C PRO A 161 -46.30 -5.78 -9.60
N GLN A 162 -46.66 -4.57 -10.03
CA GLN A 162 -47.85 -4.35 -10.87
C GLN A 162 -47.65 -4.71 -12.35
N PHE A 163 -46.43 -4.60 -12.89
CA PHE A 163 -46.13 -4.93 -14.29
C PHE A 163 -46.08 -6.44 -14.54
N VAL A 164 -45.72 -7.22 -13.52
CA VAL A 164 -45.60 -8.69 -13.55
C VAL A 164 -46.96 -9.39 -13.71
N ARG A 165 -48.10 -8.68 -13.56
CA ARG A 165 -49.47 -9.25 -13.61
C ARG A 165 -49.82 -10.02 -14.89
N ASN A 166 -49.09 -9.80 -15.98
CA ASN A 166 -49.28 -10.48 -17.27
C ASN A 166 -48.09 -11.39 -17.67
N GLN A 167 -47.10 -11.62 -16.79
CA GLN A 167 -45.98 -12.51 -17.08
C GLN A 167 -46.34 -13.99 -16.86
N HIS A 168 -45.57 -14.89 -17.47
CA HIS A 168 -45.84 -16.32 -17.45
C HIS A 168 -45.68 -16.93 -16.04
N PRO A 169 -46.49 -17.93 -15.62
CA PRO A 169 -46.41 -18.53 -14.27
C PRO A 169 -45.10 -19.22 -13.87
N LEU A 170 -44.09 -19.24 -14.74
CA LEU A 170 -42.74 -19.75 -14.48
C LEU A 170 -41.67 -18.64 -14.49
N ASP A 171 -42.07 -17.38 -14.70
CA ASP A 171 -41.13 -16.28 -14.85
C ASP A 171 -40.74 -15.66 -13.50
N ASN A 172 -39.83 -16.35 -12.80
CA ASN A 172 -39.30 -15.94 -11.51
C ASN A 172 -38.38 -14.69 -11.58
N PHE A 173 -38.67 -13.70 -12.42
CA PHE A 173 -37.83 -12.51 -12.63
C PHE A 173 -37.47 -11.80 -11.33
N SER A 174 -38.45 -11.50 -10.48
CA SER A 174 -38.24 -10.83 -9.19
C SER A 174 -37.31 -11.63 -8.26
N GLU A 175 -37.45 -12.96 -8.23
CA GLU A 175 -36.57 -13.84 -7.46
C GLU A 175 -35.14 -13.85 -8.01
N ARG A 176 -34.98 -13.91 -9.34
CA ARG A 176 -33.67 -13.88 -10.03
C ARG A 176 -32.95 -12.55 -9.82
N LEU A 177 -33.65 -11.43 -9.96
CA LEU A 177 -33.08 -10.09 -9.72
C LEU A 177 -32.74 -9.87 -8.24
N SER A 178 -33.61 -10.29 -7.31
CA SER A 178 -33.31 -10.24 -5.87
C SER A 178 -32.07 -11.06 -5.49
N LYS A 179 -31.93 -12.27 -6.06
CA LYS A 179 -30.70 -13.08 -5.92
C LYS A 179 -29.47 -12.37 -6.49
N LYS A 180 -29.56 -11.78 -7.70
CA LYS A 180 -28.46 -11.01 -8.30
C LYS A 180 -28.07 -9.81 -7.44
N VAL A 181 -29.02 -9.04 -6.91
CA VAL A 181 -28.77 -7.93 -5.96
C VAL A 181 -28.04 -8.42 -4.71
N HIS A 182 -28.48 -9.52 -4.11
CA HIS A 182 -27.81 -10.10 -2.94
C HIS A 182 -26.36 -10.55 -3.28
N THR A 183 -26.14 -11.13 -4.46
CA THR A 183 -24.78 -11.43 -4.96
C THR A 183 -23.95 -10.16 -5.14
N LEU A 184 -24.48 -9.09 -5.75
CA LEU A 184 -23.77 -7.83 -5.96
C LEU A 184 -23.38 -7.16 -4.63
N ARG A 185 -24.30 -7.10 -3.65
CA ARG A 185 -24.02 -6.64 -2.28
C ARG A 185 -22.88 -7.45 -1.61
N THR A 186 -22.92 -8.78 -1.76
CA THR A 186 -21.92 -9.69 -1.17
C THR A 186 -20.54 -9.52 -1.83
N LEU A 187 -20.50 -9.39 -3.16
CA LEU A 187 -19.29 -9.11 -3.91
C LEU A 187 -18.69 -7.74 -3.55
N GLN A 188 -19.51 -6.69 -3.46
CA GLN A 188 -19.00 -5.37 -3.05
C GLN A 188 -18.46 -5.39 -1.61
N SER A 189 -19.11 -6.11 -0.68
CA SER A 189 -18.58 -6.30 0.68
C SER A 189 -17.19 -6.98 0.69
N SER A 190 -16.98 -8.00 -0.14
CA SER A 190 -15.66 -8.63 -0.33
C SER A 190 -14.65 -7.67 -0.96
N ASN A 191 -15.08 -6.83 -1.91
CA ASN A 191 -14.23 -5.84 -2.58
C ASN A 191 -13.86 -4.70 -1.63
N ASP A 192 -14.75 -4.29 -0.73
CA ASP A 192 -14.51 -3.27 0.31
C ASP A 192 -13.44 -3.71 1.32
N ILE A 193 -13.45 -5.00 1.69
CA ILE A 193 -12.37 -5.61 2.49
C ILE A 193 -11.05 -5.55 1.71
N ALA A 194 -11.04 -5.91 0.42
CA ALA A 194 -9.84 -5.86 -0.41
C ALA A 194 -9.31 -4.42 -0.61
N ILE A 195 -10.20 -3.44 -0.81
CA ILE A 195 -9.89 -2.00 -0.84
C ILE A 195 -9.22 -1.56 0.46
N THR A 196 -9.77 -1.98 1.61
CA THR A 196 -9.20 -1.68 2.94
C THR A 196 -7.79 -2.27 3.09
N GLN A 197 -7.58 -3.51 2.62
CA GLN A 197 -6.25 -4.15 2.61
C GLN A 197 -5.26 -3.45 1.67
N MET A 198 -5.72 -2.86 0.55
CA MET A 198 -4.88 -2.02 -0.32
C MET A 198 -4.42 -0.75 0.40
N GLN A 199 -5.30 -0.05 1.14
CA GLN A 199 -4.94 1.12 1.93
C GLN A 199 -3.93 0.77 3.05
N LEU A 200 -4.15 -0.34 3.76
CA LEU A 200 -3.22 -0.85 4.79
C LEU A 200 -1.83 -1.16 4.19
N SER A 201 -1.79 -1.83 3.03
CA SER A 201 -0.56 -2.11 2.27
C SER A 201 0.18 -0.81 1.87
N GLN A 202 -0.54 0.21 1.40
CA GLN A 202 0.04 1.53 1.10
C GLN A 202 0.61 2.20 2.36
N GLN A 203 -0.10 2.20 3.49
CA GLN A 203 0.38 2.79 4.75
C GLN A 203 1.64 2.12 5.29
N LEU A 204 1.71 0.78 5.26
CA LEU A 204 2.91 0.02 5.63
C LEU A 204 4.09 0.39 4.73
N SER A 205 3.84 0.55 3.43
CA SER A 205 4.83 0.95 2.43
C SER A 205 5.35 2.38 2.65
N TYR A 206 4.46 3.35 2.92
CA TYR A 206 4.83 4.72 3.30
C TYR A 206 5.67 4.75 4.59
N SER A 207 5.24 4.01 5.61
CA SER A 207 5.96 3.88 6.90
C SER A 207 7.39 3.35 6.71
N LEU A 208 7.57 2.41 5.78
CA LEU A 208 8.88 1.87 5.43
C LEU A 208 9.77 2.88 4.68
N LEU A 209 9.19 3.66 3.76
CA LEU A 209 9.91 4.74 3.05
C LEU A 209 10.38 5.84 4.01
N ASP A 210 9.54 6.24 4.97
CA ASP A 210 9.90 7.31 5.91
C ASP A 210 10.99 6.86 6.90
N ARG A 211 10.96 5.59 7.35
CA ARG A 211 12.07 4.99 8.13
C ARG A 211 13.37 4.90 7.33
N PHE A 212 13.29 4.63 6.03
CA PHE A 212 14.48 4.63 5.17
C PHE A 212 15.10 6.04 5.08
N LYS A 213 14.26 7.08 4.88
CA LYS A 213 14.72 8.48 4.92
C LYS A 213 15.31 8.85 6.28
N GLU A 214 14.70 8.42 7.39
CA GLU A 214 15.24 8.63 8.74
C GLU A 214 16.63 7.97 8.90
N ALA A 215 16.79 6.73 8.44
CA ALA A 215 18.09 6.05 8.44
C ALA A 215 19.12 6.78 7.56
N GLN A 216 18.71 7.30 6.40
CA GLN A 216 19.56 8.06 5.48
C GLN A 216 19.99 9.43 6.05
N GLN A 217 19.07 10.15 6.68
CA GLN A 217 19.27 11.53 7.15
C GLN A 217 19.84 11.62 8.58
N VAL A 218 19.55 10.65 9.45
CA VAL A 218 19.93 10.68 10.86
C VAL A 218 20.94 9.59 11.19
N LEU A 219 20.60 8.32 10.96
CA LEU A 219 21.44 7.19 11.42
C LEU A 219 22.80 7.16 10.72
N ILE A 220 22.84 7.34 9.41
CA ILE A 220 24.08 7.31 8.63
C ILE A 220 25.00 8.49 8.98
N PRO A 221 24.55 9.76 9.01
CA PRO A 221 25.40 10.87 9.44
C PRO A 221 25.87 10.77 10.90
N ALA A 222 25.00 10.36 11.84
CA ALA A 222 25.38 10.16 13.25
C ALA A 222 26.46 9.07 13.39
N TRP A 223 26.32 7.96 12.66
CA TRP A 223 27.35 6.94 12.58
C TRP A 223 28.64 7.45 11.96
N GLN A 224 28.59 8.19 10.85
CA GLN A 224 29.78 8.78 10.24
C GLN A 224 30.52 9.72 11.19
N TYR A 225 29.79 10.49 11.99
CA TYR A 225 30.33 11.37 13.02
C TYR A 225 31.01 10.57 14.14
N HIS A 226 30.38 9.52 14.68
CA HIS A 226 31.02 8.58 15.60
C HIS A 226 32.31 7.97 15.02
N VAL A 227 32.28 7.58 13.73
CA VAL A 227 33.46 7.03 13.03
C VAL A 227 34.54 8.09 12.74
N LYS A 228 34.21 9.39 12.73
CA LYS A 228 35.19 10.49 12.72
C LYS A 228 35.77 10.68 14.14
N GLN A 229 34.92 10.86 15.17
CA GLN A 229 35.35 11.04 16.56
C GLN A 229 36.26 9.90 17.06
N SER A 230 35.87 8.64 16.85
CA SER A 230 36.70 7.48 17.25
C SER A 230 38.05 7.37 16.53
N GLN A 231 38.32 8.21 15.53
CA GLN A 231 39.62 8.35 14.86
C GLN A 231 40.44 9.56 15.36
N THR A 232 39.82 10.52 16.05
CA THR A 232 40.42 11.72 16.66
C THR A 232 40.35 11.64 18.19
N LYS A 233 41.47 11.34 18.86
CA LYS A 233 41.54 10.96 20.29
C LYS A 233 41.12 12.05 21.31
N HIS A 234 39.85 12.44 21.38
CA HIS A 234 39.32 13.35 22.39
C HIS A 234 37.97 12.90 22.96
N SER A 235 37.75 13.19 24.25
CA SER A 235 36.49 13.09 25.02
C SER A 235 35.73 11.75 24.98
N THR A 236 35.97 10.89 25.96
CA THR A 236 35.22 9.64 26.19
C THR A 236 33.73 9.87 26.51
N SER A 237 33.40 10.96 27.22
CA SER A 237 32.02 11.27 27.65
C SER A 237 31.05 11.56 26.51
N ASP A 238 31.54 12.07 25.39
CA ASP A 238 30.70 12.39 24.23
C ASP A 238 30.49 11.15 23.34
N LEU A 239 31.48 10.25 23.31
CA LEU A 239 31.35 8.93 22.68
C LEU A 239 30.28 8.08 23.39
N GLU A 240 30.20 8.08 24.72
CA GLU A 240 29.15 7.33 25.45
C GLU A 240 27.74 7.85 25.17
N LYS A 241 27.55 9.19 25.15
CA LYS A 241 26.24 9.78 24.78
C LYS A 241 25.86 9.47 23.34
N LEU A 242 26.84 9.44 22.44
CA LEU A 242 26.66 9.15 21.02
C LEU A 242 26.38 7.66 20.77
N ASP A 243 27.03 6.75 21.49
CA ASP A 243 26.71 5.32 21.48
C ASP A 243 25.31 5.05 22.00
N ASN A 244 24.92 5.64 23.15
CA ASN A 244 23.54 5.53 23.65
C ASN A 244 22.51 6.06 22.65
N SER A 245 22.82 7.16 21.94
CA SER A 245 21.94 7.72 20.90
C SER A 245 21.82 6.78 19.68
N ARG A 246 22.96 6.23 19.23
CA ARG A 246 23.05 5.26 18.13
C ARG A 246 22.32 3.96 18.46
N ASP A 247 22.52 3.41 19.64
CA ASP A 247 21.90 2.16 20.05
C ASP A 247 20.40 2.35 20.35
N ASN A 248 19.97 3.51 20.84
CA ASN A 248 18.54 3.87 20.92
C ASN A 248 17.89 4.01 19.53
N LEU A 249 18.58 4.59 18.54
CA LEU A 249 18.09 4.64 17.15
C LEU A 249 18.03 3.25 16.52
N ILE A 250 19.08 2.42 16.67
CA ILE A 250 19.10 1.03 16.20
C ILE A 250 17.97 0.22 16.87
N LYS A 251 17.74 0.40 18.17
CA LYS A 251 16.68 -0.26 18.93
C LYS A 251 15.29 0.23 18.54
N THR A 252 15.12 1.51 18.23
CA THR A 252 13.87 2.08 17.69
C THR A 252 13.57 1.54 16.30
N LEU A 253 14.55 1.57 15.39
CA LEU A 253 14.41 1.03 14.04
C LEU A 253 14.13 -0.48 14.07
N LYS A 254 14.86 -1.27 14.88
CA LYS A 254 14.56 -2.69 15.10
C LYS A 254 13.16 -2.91 15.64
N LYS A 255 12.76 -2.24 16.74
CA LYS A 255 11.40 -2.33 17.30
C LYS A 255 10.30 -1.90 16.30
N SER A 256 10.66 -1.07 15.31
CA SER A 256 9.76 -0.70 14.21
C SER A 256 9.68 -1.79 13.12
N LEU A 257 10.79 -2.46 12.82
CA LEU A 257 10.91 -3.58 11.88
C LEU A 257 10.38 -4.90 12.48
N GLU A 258 10.32 -4.99 13.81
CA GLU A 258 9.68 -6.04 14.62
C GLU A 258 8.16 -5.83 14.78
N LYS A 259 7.56 -4.90 14.00
CA LYS A 259 6.11 -4.65 13.94
C LYS A 259 5.34 -5.10 12.68
N PRO A 260 5.70 -6.18 11.94
CA PRO A 260 4.71 -7.00 11.25
C PRO A 260 4.02 -7.95 12.25
N SER A 261 2.88 -8.54 11.86
CA SER A 261 2.18 -9.63 12.54
C SER A 261 1.95 -9.47 14.06
N ASN A 262 0.86 -8.78 14.44
CA ASN A 262 0.10 -9.11 15.66
C ASN A 262 -1.34 -8.56 15.66
N THR A 263 -2.02 -8.76 14.52
CA THR A 263 -3.47 -8.82 14.29
C THR A 263 -3.66 -9.51 12.94
#